data_AF-A0AAV0W9P4-F1
#
_entry.id   AF-A0AAV0W9P4-F1
#
_cell.length_a   1.000
_cell.length_b   1.000
_cell.length_c   1.000
_cell.angle_alpha   90.00
_cell.angle_beta   90.00
_cell.angle_gamma   90.00
#
_symmetry.space_group_name_H-M   'P 1'
#
loop_
_entity.id
_entity.type
_entity.pdbx_description
1 polymer ?
#
loop_
_entity_poly.entity_id
_entity_poly.type
_entity_poly.pdbx_seq_one_letter_code
_entity_poly.pdbx_strand_id
1 'polypeptide(L)'
;MQYKDFINLQQLSSSLIKNKKVDTEGNIMNWLKVKCFEYKTNNPYIVELKCLYSKPFPISHEKKKDLLKLCEKNVIPDIMFHTFYKSLPSIPLKKDKAPEPGESDSELDED
;
A
#
# COMPACT_ATOMS: atom_id res chain seq x y z
N MET A 1 -32.18 -31.70 10.81
CA MET A 1 -32.21 -30.38 10.14
C MET A 1 -30.80 -30.09 9.64
N GLN A 2 -30.61 -30.06 8.33
CA GLN A 2 -29.32 -29.70 7.71
C GLN A 2 -29.36 -28.19 7.49
N TYR A 3 -28.70 -27.44 8.36
CA TYR A 3 -28.65 -25.98 8.24
C TYR A 3 -27.75 -25.59 7.07
N LYS A 4 -28.35 -25.35 5.89
CA LYS A 4 -27.66 -24.81 4.70
C LYS A 4 -27.37 -23.30 4.82
N ASP A 5 -27.94 -22.64 5.83
CA ASP A 5 -27.93 -21.19 5.96
C ASP A 5 -26.72 -20.67 6.74
N PHE A 6 -26.00 -21.55 7.45
CA PHE A 6 -24.75 -21.17 8.11
C PHE A 6 -23.59 -21.32 7.12
N ILE A 7 -23.29 -20.21 6.45
CA ILE A 7 -22.09 -20.10 5.62
C ILE A 7 -20.87 -20.15 6.54
N ASN A 8 -20.10 -21.23 6.44
CA ASN A 8 -18.80 -21.30 7.09
C ASN A 8 -17.84 -20.31 6.40
N LEU A 9 -17.59 -19.18 7.05
CA LEU A 9 -16.74 -18.10 6.54
C LEU A 9 -15.31 -18.56 6.23
N GLN A 10 -14.78 -19.54 6.96
CA GLN A 10 -13.46 -20.10 6.72
C GLN A 10 -13.43 -20.91 5.42
N GLN A 11 -14.47 -21.71 5.15
CA GLN A 11 -14.60 -22.44 3.89
C GLN A 11 -14.88 -21.49 2.72
N LEU A 12 -15.75 -20.50 2.92
CA LEU A 12 -16.07 -19.50 1.92
C LEU A 12 -14.85 -18.68 1.52
N SER A 13 -14.10 -18.15 2.49
CA SER A 13 -12.89 -17.34 2.23
C SER A 13 -11.77 -18.14 1.55
N SER A 14 -11.71 -19.46 1.79
CA SER A 14 -10.79 -20.36 1.11
C SER A 14 -11.20 -20.63 -0.34
N SER A 15 -12.50 -20.70 -0.63
CA SER A 15 -13.03 -20.94 -1.98
C SER A 15 -13.11 -19.69 -2.85
N LEU A 16 -13.34 -18.52 -2.26
CA LEU A 16 -13.66 -17.29 -2.99
C LEU A 16 -12.42 -16.66 -3.65
N ILE A 17 -11.26 -16.70 -2.99
CA ILE A 17 -10.02 -16.10 -3.50
C ILE A 17 -9.00 -17.20 -3.77
N LYS A 18 -9.01 -17.70 -5.01
CA LYS A 18 -8.18 -18.83 -5.45
C LYS A 18 -6.71 -18.45 -5.70
N ASN A 19 -6.46 -17.20 -6.07
CA ASN A 19 -5.11 -16.70 -6.36
C ASN A 19 -4.77 -15.51 -5.46
N LYS A 20 -3.77 -15.69 -4.58
CA LYS A 20 -3.25 -14.67 -3.65
C LYS A 20 -1.73 -14.48 -3.78
N LYS A 21 -1.10 -15.08 -4.78
CA LYS A 21 0.37 -15.16 -4.83
C LYS A 21 0.94 -14.70 -6.15
N VAL A 22 0.23 -14.93 -7.25
CA VAL A 22 0.72 -14.63 -8.58
C VAL A 22 -0.30 -13.77 -9.32
N ASP A 23 0.17 -12.88 -10.18
CA ASP A 23 -0.69 -12.12 -11.09
C ASP A 23 -1.18 -13.00 -12.26
N THR A 24 -1.89 -12.40 -13.21
CA THR A 24 -2.36 -13.06 -14.43
C THR A 24 -1.24 -13.42 -15.42
N GLU A 25 -0.06 -12.82 -15.25
CA GLU A 25 1.13 -13.02 -16.09
C GLU A 25 2.11 -14.05 -15.50
N GLY A 26 1.84 -14.52 -14.27
CA GLY A 26 2.67 -15.47 -13.54
C GLY A 26 3.77 -14.85 -12.67
N ASN A 27 3.84 -13.52 -12.56
CA ASN A 27 4.80 -12.87 -11.66
C ASN A 27 4.31 -12.93 -10.21
N ILE A 28 5.25 -12.89 -9.27
CA ILE A 28 4.93 -12.82 -7.85
C ILE A 28 4.29 -11.47 -7.53
N MET A 29 3.09 -11.52 -6.98
CA MET A 29 2.30 -10.36 -6.61
C MET A 29 2.98 -9.56 -5.49
N ASN A 30 3.35 -8.30 -5.77
CA ASN A 30 3.84 -7.38 -4.74
C ASN A 30 2.66 -6.67 -4.06
N TRP A 31 2.22 -7.26 -2.95
CA TRP A 31 1.11 -6.74 -2.13
C TRP A 31 1.32 -5.31 -1.62
N LEU A 32 2.56 -4.82 -1.48
CA LEU A 32 2.85 -3.46 -1.01
C LEU A 32 2.49 -2.37 -2.03
N LYS A 33 2.27 -2.75 -3.30
CA LYS A 33 1.86 -1.80 -4.36
C LYS A 33 0.35 -1.68 -4.51
N VAL A 34 -0.42 -2.53 -3.83
CA VAL A 34 -1.87 -2.59 -3.96
C VAL A 34 -2.52 -1.62 -2.97
N LYS A 35 -3.15 -0.56 -3.49
CA LYS A 35 -3.91 0.39 -2.66
C LYS A 35 -5.39 0.00 -2.54
N CYS A 36 -6.01 -0.44 -3.64
CA CYS A 36 -7.41 -0.85 -3.68
C CYS A 36 -7.63 -1.96 -4.71
N PHE A 37 -8.68 -2.77 -4.47
CA PHE A 37 -9.19 -3.73 -5.43
C PHE A 37 -10.35 -3.10 -6.20
N GLU A 38 -10.26 -3.07 -7.52
CA GLU A 38 -11.36 -2.65 -8.37
C GLU A 38 -12.00 -3.88 -9.01
N TYR A 39 -13.33 -4.00 -8.83
CA TYR A 39 -14.12 -5.08 -9.39
C TYR A 39 -14.98 -4.52 -10.51
N LYS A 40 -14.64 -4.87 -11.75
CA LYS A 40 -15.41 -4.45 -12.93
C LYS A 40 -16.45 -5.50 -13.28
N THR A 41 -17.69 -5.07 -13.51
CA THR A 41 -18.78 -5.95 -13.96
C THR A 41 -18.50 -6.63 -15.29
N ASN A 42 -17.67 -6.00 -16.13
CA ASN A 42 -17.30 -6.55 -17.44
C ASN A 42 -16.37 -7.76 -17.33
N ASN A 43 -15.59 -7.89 -16.23
CA ASN A 43 -14.68 -9.02 -15.98
C ASN A 43 -14.72 -9.42 -14.49
N PRO A 44 -15.76 -10.13 -14.02
CA PRO A 44 -15.94 -10.44 -12.60
C PRO A 44 -14.90 -11.42 -12.03
N TYR A 45 -14.09 -12.06 -12.90
CA TYR A 45 -13.08 -13.03 -12.52
C TYR A 45 -11.67 -12.45 -12.42
N ILE A 46 -11.48 -11.18 -12.77
CA ILE A 46 -10.19 -10.49 -12.73
C ILE A 46 -10.33 -9.31 -11.79
N VAL A 47 -9.48 -9.26 -10.78
CA VAL A 47 -9.38 -8.10 -9.89
C VAL A 47 -8.31 -7.19 -10.45
N GLU A 48 -8.71 -6.00 -10.87
CA GLU A 48 -7.78 -5.00 -11.37
C GLU A 48 -7.18 -4.23 -10.20
N LEU A 49 -5.87 -4.03 -10.24
CA LEU A 49 -5.10 -3.37 -9.19
C LEU A 49 -4.69 -2.01 -9.71
N LYS A 50 -5.24 -0.96 -9.12
CA LYS A 50 -4.85 0.40 -9.48
C LYS A 50 -3.51 0.73 -8.80
N CYS A 51 -2.43 0.69 -9.57
CA CYS A 51 -1.13 1.22 -9.14
C CYS A 51 -1.22 2.75 -9.07
N LEU A 52 -1.49 3.29 -7.87
CA LEU A 52 -1.57 4.73 -7.62
C LEU A 52 -0.21 5.37 -7.29
N TYR A 53 0.86 4.56 -7.16
CA TYR A 53 2.20 5.04 -6.83
C TYR A 53 3.18 4.66 -7.92
N SER A 54 3.55 5.63 -8.75
CA SER A 54 4.59 5.46 -9.78
C SER A 54 6.01 5.74 -9.25
N LYS A 55 6.11 6.52 -8.17
CA LYS A 55 7.37 6.95 -7.54
C LYS A 55 7.22 6.91 -6.02
N PRO A 56 8.33 6.78 -5.26
CA PRO A 56 8.29 6.89 -3.80
C PRO A 56 7.65 8.22 -3.39
N PHE A 57 6.70 8.16 -2.48
CA PHE A 57 6.05 9.37 -1.97
C PHE A 57 7.06 10.22 -1.20
N PRO A 58 7.16 11.53 -1.48
CA PRO A 58 8.13 12.39 -0.81
C PRO A 58 7.76 12.57 0.66
N ILE A 59 8.77 12.59 1.52
CA ILE A 59 8.61 12.78 2.97
C ILE A 59 8.92 14.21 3.39
N SER A 60 8.40 14.65 4.55
CA SER A 60 8.77 15.95 5.11
C SER A 60 10.28 16.04 5.38
N HIS A 61 10.85 17.24 5.20
CA HIS A 61 12.24 17.54 5.57
C HIS A 61 12.57 17.19 7.02
N GLU A 62 11.64 17.43 7.95
CA GLU A 62 11.84 17.15 9.38
C GLU A 62 12.02 15.64 9.61
N LYS A 63 11.13 14.84 8.99
CA LYS A 63 11.19 13.37 9.04
C LYS A 63 12.46 12.84 8.39
N LYS A 64 12.84 13.37 7.22
CA LYS A 64 14.07 12.96 6.54
C LYS A 64 15.30 13.25 7.40
N LYS A 65 15.35 14.44 8.01
CA LYS A 65 16.46 14.82 8.89
C LYS A 65 16.55 13.93 10.12
N ASP A 66 15.42 13.62 10.77
CA ASP A 66 15.41 12.75 11.94
C ASP A 66 15.82 11.31 11.58
N LEU A 67 15.31 10.79 10.47
CA LEU A 67 15.67 9.48 9.94
C LEU A 67 17.18 9.35 9.65
N LEU A 68 17.79 10.38 9.05
CA LEU A 68 19.22 10.41 8.81
C LEU A 68 20.04 10.47 10.11
N LYS A 69 19.56 11.17 11.15
CA LYS A 69 20.21 11.11 12.48
C LYS A 69 20.18 9.71 13.09
N LEU A 70 19.09 8.97 12.91
CA LEU A 70 18.98 7.59 13.40
C LEU A 70 19.93 6.64 12.65
N CYS A 71 20.14 6.93 11.37
CA CYS A 71 21.15 6.26 10.55
C CYS A 71 22.57 6.56 11.11
N GLU A 72 22.92 7.84 11.32
CA GLU A 72 24.22 8.25 11.86
C GLU A 72 24.51 7.68 13.26
N LYS A 73 23.48 7.60 14.10
CA LYS A 73 23.57 7.01 15.45
C LYS A 73 23.68 5.48 15.44
N ASN A 74 23.70 4.84 14.27
CA ASN A 74 23.69 3.38 14.12
C ASN A 74 22.53 2.67 14.85
N VAL A 75 21.45 3.41 15.18
CA VAL A 75 20.22 2.82 15.71
C VAL A 75 19.54 2.01 14.62
N ILE A 76 19.61 2.51 13.38
CA ILE A 76 19.22 1.79 12.17
C ILE A 76 20.48 1.16 11.57
N PRO A 77 20.57 -0.17 11.46
CA PRO A 77 21.74 -0.84 10.90
C PRO A 77 22.03 -0.44 9.45
N ASP A 78 23.32 -0.20 9.17
CA ASP A 78 23.83 0.27 7.87
C ASP A 78 23.73 -0.75 6.72
N ILE A 79 23.53 -2.02 7.04
CA ILE A 79 23.80 -3.16 6.15
C ILE A 79 22.91 -3.16 4.88
N MET A 80 21.70 -2.59 4.91
CA MET A 80 20.79 -2.66 3.75
C MET A 80 20.01 -1.39 3.43
N PHE A 81 19.72 -0.52 4.41
CA PHE A 81 18.64 0.46 4.24
C PHE A 81 19.10 1.93 4.19
N HIS A 82 20.35 2.24 4.55
CA HIS A 82 20.85 3.62 4.55
C HIS A 82 20.87 4.24 3.16
N THR A 83 21.29 3.49 2.14
CA THR A 83 21.25 3.93 0.74
C THR A 83 19.83 4.27 0.30
N PHE A 84 18.86 3.44 0.70
CA PHE A 84 17.44 3.68 0.43
C PHE A 84 16.95 4.96 1.10
N TYR A 85 17.20 5.15 2.40
CA TYR A 85 16.74 6.34 3.14
C TYR A 85 17.35 7.65 2.62
N LYS A 86 18.63 7.62 2.19
CA LYS A 86 19.29 8.78 1.57
C LYS A 86 18.64 9.16 0.23
N SER A 87 18.19 8.16 -0.54
CA SER A 87 17.55 8.35 -1.85
C SER A 87 16.10 8.86 -1.80
N LEU A 88 15.46 8.89 -0.63
CA LEU A 88 14.07 9.33 -0.50
C LEU A 88 13.89 10.81 -0.88
N PRO A 89 12.92 11.16 -1.74
CA PRO A 89 12.62 12.56 -2.05
C PRO A 89 12.02 13.27 -0.84
N SER A 90 12.30 14.57 -0.67
CA SER A 90 11.76 15.38 0.42
C SER A 90 11.06 16.64 -0.09
N ILE A 91 9.92 16.97 0.52
CA ILE A 91 9.16 18.20 0.24
C ILE A 91 9.07 19.09 1.48
N PRO A 92 9.06 20.43 1.31
CA PRO A 92 8.63 21.36 2.33
C PRO A 92 7.09 21.38 2.39
N LEU A 93 6.50 21.15 3.57
CA LEU A 93 5.04 21.14 3.91
C LEU A 93 4.26 19.84 3.62
N LYS A 94 3.27 19.39 4.42
CA LYS A 94 2.45 19.97 5.51
C LYS A 94 2.66 19.25 6.86
N LYS A 95 2.31 19.91 7.98
CA LYS A 95 2.13 19.25 9.30
C LYS A 95 1.25 18.02 9.12
N ASP A 96 1.69 16.87 9.62
CA ASP A 96 0.86 15.66 9.64
C ASP A 96 -0.36 15.91 10.53
N LYS A 97 -1.49 16.29 9.92
CA LYS A 97 -2.79 16.08 10.56
C LYS A 97 -3.20 14.66 10.21
N ALA A 98 -3.60 13.89 11.21
CA ALA A 98 -4.44 12.74 10.95
C ALA A 98 -5.66 13.23 10.15
N PRO A 99 -6.12 12.51 9.11
CA PRO A 99 -7.38 12.84 8.47
C PRO A 99 -8.46 12.92 9.55
N GLU A 100 -9.16 14.05 9.63
CA GLU A 100 -10.36 14.14 10.47
C GLU A 100 -11.33 13.03 10.00
N PRO A 101 -11.96 12.27 10.92
CA PRO A 101 -12.85 11.19 10.52
C PRO A 101 -14.07 11.77 9.78
N GLY A 102 -14.02 11.77 8.44
CA GLY A 102 -15.10 12.25 7.58
C GLY A 102 -14.67 13.02 6.33
N GLU A 103 -13.41 13.41 6.18
CA GLU A 103 -12.94 14.07 4.95
C GLU A 103 -12.60 13.03 3.87
N SER A 104 -13.42 13.01 2.82
CA SER A 104 -13.12 12.32 1.56
C SER A 104 -11.92 13.03 0.94
N ASP A 105 -10.82 12.31 0.67
CA ASP A 105 -9.64 12.81 -0.05
C ASP A 105 -10.07 13.31 -1.45
N SER A 106 -10.41 14.59 -1.55
CA SER A 106 -10.54 15.34 -2.79
C SER A 106 -9.43 16.38 -2.86
N GLU A 107 -8.78 16.44 -4.02
CA GLU A 107 -7.66 17.31 -4.47
C GLU A 107 -6.26 16.77 -4.17
N LEU A 108 -5.37 16.64 -5.16
CA LEU A 108 -4.98 17.69 -6.12
C LEU A 108 -4.82 17.15 -7.56
N ASP A 109 -5.60 17.69 -8.49
CA ASP A 109 -5.23 17.82 -9.90
C ASP A 109 -4.51 19.17 -10.05
N GLU A 110 -3.26 19.17 -10.53
CA GLU A 110 -2.62 20.34 -11.13
C GLU A 110 -1.73 19.89 -12.30
N ASP A 111 -2.16 20.32 -13.51
CA ASP A 111 -1.57 20.39 -14.86
C ASP A 111 -0.40 19.48 -15.29
#